data_AF-A0A914SC42-F1
#
_entry.id   AF-A0A914SC42-F1
#
_cell.length_a   1.000
_cell.length_b   1.000
_cell.length_c   1.000
_cell.angle_alpha   90.00
_cell.angle_beta   90.00
_cell.angle_gamma   90.00
#
_symmetry.space_group_name_H-M   'P 1'
#
loop_
_entity.id
_entity.type
_entity.pdbx_description
1 polymer ?
#
loop_
_entity_poly.entity_id
_entity_poly.type
_entity_poly.pdbx_seq_one_letter_code
_entity_poly.pdbx_strand_id
1 'polypeptide(L)'
;VYFGGMNNIIESMNTGDESEFRNMIRRMARSHAKFSVRKSHIIAMLPEFITVLKSCGVSITEEIKDAWFTLFDVIGNLLSPISVS
;
A
#
# COMPACT_ATOMS: atom_id res chain seq x y z
N VAL A 1 -7.37 -11.32 3.70
CA VAL A 1 -5.90 -11.20 3.48
C VAL A 1 -5.51 -9.81 2.99
N TYR A 2 -6.06 -9.30 1.87
CA TYR A 2 -5.73 -7.97 1.32
C TYR A 2 -6.05 -6.79 2.26
N PHE A 3 -7.32 -6.63 2.64
CA PHE A 3 -7.73 -5.58 3.60
C PHE A 3 -7.07 -5.74 4.98
N GLY A 4 -6.78 -6.96 5.41
CA GLY A 4 -6.02 -7.20 6.65
C GLY A 4 -4.59 -6.65 6.57
N GLY A 5 -3.93 -6.77 5.43
CA GLY A 5 -2.62 -6.14 5.20
C GLY A 5 -2.70 -4.62 5.20
N MET A 6 -3.75 -4.03 4.62
CA MET A 6 -3.97 -2.58 4.63
C MET A 6 -4.28 -2.04 6.03
N ASN A 7 -5.13 -2.72 6.81
CA ASN A 7 -5.39 -2.34 8.19
C ASN A 7 -4.11 -2.35 9.02
N ASN A 8 -3.29 -3.39 8.88
CA ASN A 8 -2.00 -3.46 9.57
C ASN A 8 -1.05 -2.31 9.17
N ILE A 9 -1.06 -1.87 7.90
CA ILE A 9 -0.31 -0.68 7.47
C ILE A 9 -0.83 0.57 8.18
N ILE A 10 -2.14 0.80 8.15
CA ILE A 10 -2.77 1.98 8.74
C ILE A 10 -2.54 2.01 10.25
N GLU A 11 -2.69 0.89 10.93
CA GLU A 11 -2.40 0.76 12.37
C GLU A 11 -0.94 1.11 12.67
N SER A 12 0.02 0.59 11.90
CA SER A 12 1.44 0.90 12.08
C SER A 12 1.81 2.37 11.79
N MET A 13 1.01 3.09 10.98
CA MET A 13 1.19 4.53 10.78
C MET A 13 0.69 5.34 11.98
N ASN A 14 -0.30 4.81 12.72
CA ASN A 14 -0.95 5.49 13.84
C ASN A 14 -0.23 5.28 15.19
N THR A 15 0.81 4.43 15.26
CA THR A 15 1.52 4.16 16.52
C THR A 15 2.53 5.24 16.90
N GLY A 16 2.94 6.09 15.94
CA GLY A 16 3.97 7.11 16.13
C GLY A 16 5.41 6.57 16.10
N ASP A 17 5.59 5.25 15.92
CA ASP A 17 6.90 4.61 15.73
C ASP A 17 7.12 4.26 14.25
N GLU A 18 7.95 5.04 13.57
CA GLU A 18 8.30 4.83 12.16
C GLU A 18 8.92 3.44 11.89
N SER A 19 9.54 2.83 12.90
CA SER A 19 10.16 1.51 12.77
C SER A 19 9.13 0.39 12.57
N GLU A 20 7.95 0.51 13.18
CA GLU A 20 6.85 -0.44 13.01
C GLU A 20 6.30 -0.41 11.58
N PHE A 21 6.05 0.80 11.07
CA PHE A 21 5.63 0.99 9.69
C PHE A 21 6.67 0.41 8.71
N ARG A 22 7.97 0.72 8.90
CA ARG A 22 9.05 0.16 8.08
C ARG A 22 9.10 -1.36 8.15
N ASN A 23 8.91 -1.96 9.32
CA ASN A 23 8.92 -3.41 9.50
C ASN A 23 7.71 -4.08 8.83
N MET A 24 6.52 -3.48 8.93
CA MET A 24 5.32 -3.94 8.25
C MET A 24 5.52 -3.94 6.73
N ILE A 25 5.99 -2.81 6.18
CA ILE A 25 6.24 -2.70 4.74
C ILE A 25 7.31 -3.68 4.28
N ARG A 26 8.41 -3.89 5.03
CA ARG A 26 9.43 -4.89 4.69
C ARG A 26 8.87 -6.31 4.66
N ARG A 27 7.96 -6.67 5.58
CA ARG A 27 7.28 -7.98 5.56
C ARG A 27 6.42 -8.14 4.31
N MET A 28 5.66 -7.10 3.96
CA MET A 28 4.88 -7.08 2.72
C MET A 28 5.80 -7.18 1.51
N ALA A 29 6.90 -6.44 1.47
CA ALA A 29 7.86 -6.46 0.38
C ALA A 29 8.43 -7.85 0.10
N ARG A 30 8.87 -8.55 1.15
CA ARG A 30 9.36 -9.94 1.02
C ARG A 30 8.28 -10.88 0.50
N SER A 31 7.04 -10.74 0.97
CA SER A 31 5.93 -11.58 0.51
C SER A 31 5.60 -11.33 -0.97
N HIS A 32 5.64 -10.08 -1.41
CA HIS A 32 5.36 -9.68 -2.80
C HIS A 32 6.52 -10.05 -3.74
N ALA A 33 7.77 -9.95 -3.27
CA ALA A 33 8.95 -10.38 -4.01
C ALA A 33 8.92 -11.89 -4.32
N LYS A 34 8.42 -12.72 -3.40
CA LYS A 34 8.23 -14.18 -3.63
C LYS A 34 7.40 -14.49 -4.88
N PHE A 35 6.46 -13.60 -5.22
CA PHE A 35 5.57 -13.77 -6.38
C PHE A 35 5.93 -12.82 -7.53
N SER A 36 7.15 -12.25 -7.53
CA SER A 36 7.64 -11.32 -8.56
C SER A 36 6.70 -10.13 -8.81
N VAL A 37 6.03 -9.66 -7.74
CA VAL A 37 5.18 -8.47 -7.81
C VAL A 37 6.08 -7.24 -7.92
N ARG A 38 5.79 -6.40 -8.93
CA ARG A 38 6.50 -5.15 -9.20
C ARG A 38 5.62 -3.96 -8.83
N LYS A 39 6.22 -2.77 -8.68
CA LYS A 39 5.51 -1.51 -8.47
C LYS A 39 4.34 -1.33 -9.45
N SER A 40 4.54 -1.62 -10.73
CA SER A 40 3.50 -1.52 -11.76
C SER A 40 2.27 -2.39 -11.47
N HIS A 41 2.46 -3.57 -10.88
CA HIS A 41 1.34 -4.45 -10.51
C HIS A 41 0.54 -3.87 -9.34
N ILE A 42 1.20 -3.23 -8.36
CA ILE A 42 0.53 -2.55 -7.24
C ILE A 42 -0.27 -1.34 -7.73
N ILE A 43 0.34 -0.49 -8.56
CA ILE A 43 -0.33 0.70 -9.12
C ILE A 43 -1.54 0.30 -9.97
N ALA A 44 -1.45 -0.80 -10.72
CA ALA A 44 -2.56 -1.29 -11.53
C ALA A 44 -3.78 -1.74 -10.71
N MET A 45 -3.61 -2.05 -9.41
CA MET A 45 -4.73 -2.42 -8.53
C MET A 45 -5.56 -1.22 -8.07
N LEU A 46 -5.01 -0.01 -8.15
CA LEU A 46 -5.60 1.17 -7.53
C LEU A 46 -6.95 1.60 -8.14
N PRO A 47 -7.17 1.58 -9.47
CA PRO A 47 -8.48 1.92 -10.04
C PRO A 47 -9.61 1.00 -9.56
N GLU A 48 -9.34 -0.30 -9.50
CA GLU A 48 -10.30 -1.30 -9.01
C GLU A 48 -10.56 -1.14 -7.51
N PHE A 49 -9.51 -0.85 -6.74
CA PHE A 49 -9.65 -0.55 -5.31
C PHE A 49 -10.56 0.65 -5.05
N ILE A 50 -10.37 1.76 -5.78
CA ILE A 50 -11.24 2.95 -5.67
C ILE A 50 -12.67 2.62 -6.08
N THR A 51 -12.86 1.79 -7.12
CA THR A 51 -14.18 1.35 -7.57
C THR A 51 -14.90 0.56 -6.48
N VAL A 52 -14.19 -0.36 -5.81
CA VAL A 52 -14.74 -1.10 -4.67
C VAL A 52 -15.10 -0.17 -3.52
N LEU A 53 -14.25 0.78 -3.15
CA LEU A 53 -14.58 1.74 -2.08
C LEU A 53 -15.85 2.54 -2.38
N LYS A 54 -16.01 3.03 -3.61
CA LYS A 54 -17.23 3.72 -4.06
C LYS A 54 -18.45 2.79 -3.97
N SER A 55 -18.31 1.51 -4.36
CA SER A 55 -19.40 0.53 -4.26
C SER A 55 -19.84 0.25 -2.82
N CYS A 56 -18.95 0.41 -1.85
CA CYS A 56 -19.26 0.33 -0.42
C CYS A 56 -19.93 1.60 0.14
N GLY A 57 -20.27 2.58 -0.71
CA GLY A 57 -20.88 3.84 -0.30
C GLY A 57 -19.91 4.87 0.26
N VAL A 58 -18.59 4.66 0.12
CA VAL A 58 -17.59 5.65 0.55
C VAL A 58 -17.57 6.80 -0.45
N SER A 59 -17.75 8.03 0.04
CA SER A 59 -17.52 9.23 -0.76
C SER A 59 -16.02 9.42 -0.98
N ILE A 60 -15.58 9.23 -2.22
CA ILE A 60 -14.18 9.41 -2.61
C ILE A 60 -14.02 10.78 -3.26
N THR A 61 -13.55 11.75 -2.48
CA THR A 61 -13.08 13.05 -2.98
C THR A 61 -11.76 12.86 -3.74
N GLU A 62 -11.36 13.87 -4.52
CA GLU A 62 -10.03 13.84 -5.17
C GLU A 62 -8.90 13.80 -4.13
N GLU A 63 -9.04 14.47 -2.99
CA GLU A 63 -8.05 14.39 -1.89
C GLU A 63 -7.90 12.97 -1.33
N ILE A 64 -9.01 12.26 -1.07
CA ILE A 64 -8.98 10.88 -0.57
C ILE A 64 -8.36 9.96 -1.61
N LYS A 65 -8.68 10.18 -2.88
CA LYS A 65 -8.10 9.44 -4.00
C LYS A 65 -6.58 9.67 -4.05
N ASP A 66 -6.12 10.91 -4.02
CA ASP A 66 -4.69 11.27 -4.03
C ASP A 66 -3.94 10.67 -2.83
N ALA A 67 -4.55 10.62 -1.65
CA ALA A 67 -3.99 9.95 -0.48
C ALA A 67 -3.78 8.44 -0.73
N TRP A 68 -4.76 7.76 -1.33
CA TRP A 68 -4.61 6.34 -1.72
C TRP A 68 -3.55 6.16 -2.81
N PHE A 69 -3.48 7.04 -3.80
CA PHE A 69 -2.42 7.04 -4.82
C PHE A 69 -1.04 7.16 -4.18
N THR A 70 -0.88 8.09 -3.25
CA THR A 70 0.38 8.30 -2.52
C THR A 70 0.77 7.05 -1.72
N LEU A 71 -0.18 6.45 -1.01
CA LEU A 71 0.07 5.24 -0.23
C LEU A 71 0.51 4.06 -1.11
N PHE A 72 -0.17 3.83 -2.24
CA PHE A 72 0.19 2.76 -3.17
C PHE A 72 1.55 3.01 -3.83
N ASP A 73 1.90 4.26 -4.11
CA ASP A 73 3.21 4.64 -4.63
C ASP A 73 4.32 4.35 -3.60
N VAL A 74 4.12 4.75 -2.34
CA VAL A 74 5.04 4.47 -1.23
C VAL A 74 5.24 2.96 -1.06
N ILE A 75 4.15 2.19 -1.04
CA ILE A 75 4.22 0.72 -0.96
C ILE A 75 5.03 0.19 -2.15
N GLY A 76 4.70 0.59 -3.38
CA GLY A 76 5.38 0.13 -4.59
C GLY A 76 6.87 0.50 -4.67
N ASN A 77 7.25 1.68 -4.18
CA ASN A 77 8.65 2.10 -4.07
C ASN A 77 9.41 1.25 -3.05
N LEU A 78 8.77 0.88 -1.95
CA LEU A 78 9.37 0.04 -0.92
C LEU A 78 9.39 -1.46 -1.28
N LEU A 79 8.59 -1.88 -2.26
CA LEU A 79 8.69 -3.21 -2.91
C LEU A 79 9.87 -3.28 -3.88
N SER A 80 10.23 -2.16 -4.48
CA SER A 80 11.40 -2.12 -5.36
C SER A 80 12.62 -2.37 -4.47
N PRO A 81 13.47 -3.36 -4.77
CA PRO A 81 14.67 -3.56 -3.99
C PRO A 81 15.37 -2.20 -3.91
N ILE A 82 15.72 -1.77 -2.70
CA ILE A 82 16.71 -0.72 -2.52
C ILE A 82 17.93 -1.27 -3.27
N SER A 83 18.10 -0.88 -4.53
CA SER A 83 19.34 -1.06 -5.23
C SER A 83 20.31 -0.22 -4.43
N VAL A 84 21.08 -0.90 -3.59
CA VAL A 84 22.23 -0.32 -2.92
C VAL A 84 23.15 0.11 -4.07
N SER A 85 23.09 1.39 -4.41
CA SER A 85 24.08 2.08 -5.21
C SER A 85 25.26 2.43 -4.32
#